data_AF-A0AA37LP96-F1
#
_entry.id   AF-A0AA37LP96-F1
#
_cell.length_a   1.000
_cell.length_b   1.000
_cell.length_c   1.000
_cell.angle_alpha   90.00
_cell.angle_beta   90.00
_cell.angle_gamma   90.00
#
_symmetry.space_group_name_H-M   'P 1'
#
loop_
_entity.id
_entity.type
_entity.pdbx_description
1 polymer ?
#
loop_
_entity_poly.entity_id
_entity_poly.type
_entity_poly.pdbx_seq_one_letter_code
_entity_poly.pdbx_strand_id
1 'polypeptide(L)'
;MSNPQITFRQTTFTAPSLLLTRRRTVSRTTVHAQLDQLRANGQYDCFKLGWHPIYDDKSRWPAPLHLFWDSDVAKWIEGACYFLADEYDVEVDAAVRELVHMIRGAQHEDGYLNVHFSVVEPGKRWTNIRDMHEMFVPV
;
A
#
# COMPACT_ATOMS: atom_id res chain seq x y z
N MET A 1 -27.15 8.09 17.74
CA MET A 1 -25.70 8.03 18.01
C MET A 1 -25.28 9.38 18.57
N SER A 2 -24.68 9.43 19.76
CA SER A 2 -24.43 10.68 20.51
C SER A 2 -23.28 11.53 19.98
N ASN A 3 -22.45 11.02 19.05
CA ASN A 3 -21.32 11.75 18.46
C ASN A 3 -21.13 11.32 16.99
N PRO A 4 -21.84 11.91 16.02
CA PRO A 4 -21.67 11.56 14.61
C PRO A 4 -20.30 12.01 14.10
N GLN A 5 -19.57 11.11 13.44
CA GLN A 5 -18.33 11.46 12.74
C GLN A 5 -18.66 12.20 11.44
N ILE A 6 -18.01 13.35 11.19
CA ILE A 6 -18.08 14.05 9.91
C ILE A 6 -17.02 13.47 8.99
N THR A 7 -17.41 13.04 7.80
CA THR A 7 -16.48 12.45 6.84
C THR A 7 -15.60 13.51 6.18
N PHE A 8 -14.42 13.11 5.69
CA PHE A 8 -13.53 14.03 4.98
C PHE A 8 -14.20 14.64 3.74
N ARG A 9 -15.08 13.91 3.04
CA ARG A 9 -15.83 14.40 1.86
C ARG A 9 -16.81 15.53 2.20
N GLN A 10 -17.23 15.62 3.45
CA GLN A 10 -18.13 16.66 3.96
C GLN A 10 -17.36 17.80 4.66
N THR A 11 -16.03 17.81 4.55
CA THR A 11 -15.17 18.81 5.18
C THR A 11 -14.51 19.67 4.11
N THR A 12 -14.62 20.99 4.25
CA THR A 12 -14.03 21.95 3.30
C THR A 12 -13.18 22.97 4.06
N PHE A 13 -11.98 23.26 3.54
CA PHE A 13 -11.15 24.34 4.05
C PHE A 13 -11.50 25.64 3.35
N THR A 14 -12.04 26.62 4.07
CA THR A 14 -12.55 27.88 3.49
C THR A 14 -11.52 29.03 3.50
N ALA A 15 -10.44 28.88 4.27
CA ALA A 15 -9.36 29.86 4.37
C ALA A 15 -7.98 29.18 4.29
N PRO A 16 -6.93 29.92 3.88
CA PRO A 16 -5.56 29.44 3.98
C PRO A 16 -5.26 28.95 5.40
N SER A 17 -4.77 27.71 5.51
CA SER A 17 -4.45 27.09 6.78
C SER A 17 -3.30 26.12 6.62
N LEU A 18 -2.62 25.81 7.73
CA LEU A 18 -1.55 24.81 7.76
C LEU A 18 -1.99 23.45 7.20
N LEU A 19 -3.21 23.03 7.53
CA LEU A 19 -3.76 21.74 7.08
C LEU A 19 -4.06 21.73 5.58
N LEU A 20 -4.64 22.82 5.04
CA LEU A 20 -4.88 22.95 3.60
C LEU A 20 -3.56 22.94 2.83
N THR A 21 -2.54 23.66 3.30
CA THR A 21 -1.21 23.67 2.67
C THR A 21 -0.60 22.27 2.68
N ARG A 22 -0.63 21.55 3.81
CA ARG A 22 -0.14 20.17 3.88
C ARG A 22 -0.91 19.25 2.95
N ARG A 23 -2.24 19.33 2.91
CA ARG A 23 -3.08 18.50 2.04
C ARG A 23 -2.70 18.69 0.56
N ARG A 24 -2.50 19.94 0.13
CA ARG A 24 -2.04 20.28 -1.22
C ARG A 24 -0.66 19.70 -1.51
N THR A 25 0.31 19.86 -0.61
CA THR A 25 1.65 19.25 -0.78
C THR A 25 1.57 17.74 -0.90
N VAL A 26 0.76 17.08 -0.07
CA VAL A 26 0.64 15.62 -0.13
C VAL A 26 0.03 15.18 -1.47
N SER A 27 -1.10 15.76 -1.87
CA SER A 27 -1.77 15.42 -3.13
C SER A 27 -0.90 15.65 -4.37
N ARG A 28 -0.20 16.81 -4.45
CA ARG A 28 0.51 17.24 -5.67
C ARG A 28 1.96 16.75 -5.73
N THR A 29 2.51 16.25 -4.63
CA THR A 29 3.95 15.93 -4.56
C THR A 29 4.21 14.63 -3.82
N THR A 30 3.70 14.45 -2.61
CA THR A 30 4.03 13.27 -1.80
C THR A 30 3.50 11.98 -2.42
N VAL A 31 2.27 11.97 -2.95
CA VAL A 31 1.68 10.78 -3.59
C VAL A 31 2.54 10.31 -4.77
N HIS A 32 2.96 11.24 -5.63
CA HIS A 32 3.84 10.98 -6.77
C HIS A 32 5.23 10.52 -6.35
N ALA A 33 5.85 11.22 -5.40
CA ALA A 33 7.17 10.83 -4.90
C ALA A 33 7.15 9.44 -4.22
N GLN A 34 6.07 9.09 -3.52
CA GLN A 34 5.90 7.75 -2.95
C GLN A 34 5.72 6.70 -4.04
N LEU A 35 4.95 6.99 -5.10
CA LEU A 35 4.79 6.11 -6.25
C LEU A 35 6.14 5.81 -6.92
N ASP A 36 6.97 6.83 -7.11
CA ASP A 36 8.33 6.67 -7.64
C ASP A 36 9.19 5.79 -6.74
N GLN A 37 9.08 5.92 -5.41
CA GLN A 37 9.79 5.06 -4.47
C GLN A 37 9.31 3.61 -4.53
N LEU A 38 8.00 3.36 -4.64
CA LEU A 38 7.47 2.01 -4.79
C LEU A 38 8.00 1.35 -6.07
N ARG A 39 8.09 2.10 -7.17
CA ARG A 39 8.66 1.63 -8.44
C ARG A 39 10.15 1.35 -8.32
N ALA A 40 10.92 2.29 -7.77
CA ALA A 40 12.37 2.20 -7.69
C ALA A 40 12.87 1.06 -6.78
N ASN A 41 12.13 0.77 -5.71
CA ASN A 41 12.54 -0.20 -4.69
C ASN A 41 11.93 -1.60 -4.91
N GLY A 42 11.06 -1.77 -5.92
CA GLY A 42 10.50 -3.07 -6.32
C GLY A 42 9.15 -3.42 -5.71
N GLN A 43 8.62 -2.64 -4.75
CA GLN A 43 7.30 -2.87 -4.13
C GLN A 43 6.18 -2.80 -5.16
N TYR A 44 6.28 -1.92 -6.16
CA TYR A 44 5.23 -1.73 -7.16
C TYR A 44 4.87 -3.04 -7.88
N ASP A 45 5.88 -3.89 -8.10
CA ASP A 45 5.78 -5.13 -8.85
C ASP A 45 5.67 -6.38 -7.96
N CYS A 46 5.61 -6.24 -6.63
CA CYS A 46 5.68 -7.39 -5.72
C CYS A 46 4.53 -8.39 -5.93
N PHE A 47 3.35 -7.90 -6.31
CA PHE A 47 2.18 -8.72 -6.62
C PHE A 47 2.24 -9.43 -7.98
N LYS A 48 3.31 -9.24 -8.77
CA LYS A 48 3.59 -10.12 -9.92
C LYS A 48 4.09 -11.51 -9.49
N LEU A 49 4.34 -11.71 -8.18
CA LEU A 49 4.78 -12.96 -7.56
C LEU A 49 6.08 -13.54 -8.16
N GLY A 50 6.92 -12.68 -8.75
CA GLY A 50 8.25 -13.03 -9.20
C GLY A 50 9.27 -12.95 -8.07
N TRP A 51 10.39 -13.64 -8.21
CA TRP A 51 11.52 -13.48 -7.30
C TRP A 51 12.14 -12.09 -7.45
N HIS A 52 12.39 -11.40 -6.34
CA HIS A 52 13.14 -10.14 -6.31
C HIS A 52 14.45 -10.34 -5.51
N PRO A 53 15.61 -9.80 -5.95
CA PRO A 53 16.90 -10.03 -5.28
C PRO A 53 16.94 -9.64 -3.79
N ILE A 54 16.06 -8.73 -3.35
CA ILE A 54 15.94 -8.36 -1.93
C ILE A 54 15.47 -9.53 -1.04
N TYR A 55 14.86 -10.57 -1.61
CA TYR A 55 14.39 -11.74 -0.86
C TYR A 55 15.56 -12.60 -0.37
N ASP A 56 16.72 -12.49 -1.04
CA ASP A 56 17.97 -13.11 -0.61
C ASP A 56 18.63 -12.37 0.57
N ASP A 57 18.24 -11.10 0.81
CA ASP A 57 18.76 -10.31 1.92
C ASP A 57 18.13 -10.71 3.26
N LYS A 58 18.93 -11.44 4.06
CA LYS A 58 18.60 -11.90 5.41
C LYS A 58 19.30 -11.09 6.51
N SER A 59 19.83 -9.92 6.19
CA SER A 59 20.57 -9.07 7.14
C SER A 59 19.68 -8.54 8.27
N ARG A 60 18.35 -8.49 8.05
CA ARG A 60 17.37 -8.01 9.03
C ARG A 60 16.57 -9.17 9.62
N TRP A 61 16.66 -9.32 10.93
CA TRP A 61 15.90 -10.28 11.75
C TRP A 61 15.17 -9.54 12.88
N PRO A 62 13.93 -9.91 13.25
CA PRO A 62 13.12 -11.02 12.71
C PRO A 62 12.37 -10.70 11.41
N ALA A 63 12.31 -9.44 10.99
CA ALA A 63 11.57 -9.03 9.81
C ALA A 63 12.51 -8.71 8.64
N PRO A 64 12.48 -9.49 7.54
CA PRO A 64 13.23 -9.15 6.34
C PRO A 64 12.69 -7.84 5.73
N LEU A 65 13.52 -7.17 4.93
CA LEU A 65 13.20 -5.84 4.38
C LEU A 65 11.90 -5.80 3.57
N HIS A 66 11.54 -6.91 2.94
CA HIS A 66 10.37 -7.03 2.09
C HIS A 66 9.07 -7.45 2.82
N LEU A 67 9.14 -7.80 4.12
CA LEU A 67 8.00 -8.38 4.85
C LEU A 67 6.75 -7.49 4.81
N PHE A 68 6.93 -6.17 4.70
CA PHE A 68 5.86 -5.18 4.78
C PHE A 68 5.50 -4.53 3.45
N TRP A 69 6.09 -5.00 2.35
CA TRP A 69 5.91 -4.38 1.03
C TRP A 69 4.44 -4.31 0.60
N ASP A 70 3.66 -5.35 0.86
CA ASP A 70 2.24 -5.37 0.48
C ASP A 70 1.48 -4.25 1.21
N SER A 71 1.85 -3.93 2.46
CA SER A 71 1.22 -2.83 3.21
C SER A 71 1.66 -1.45 2.73
N ASP A 72 2.88 -1.31 2.23
CA ASP A 72 3.35 -0.03 1.67
C ASP A 72 2.52 0.31 0.42
N VAL A 73 2.27 -0.68 -0.44
CA VAL A 73 1.40 -0.56 -1.60
C VAL A 73 -0.05 -0.28 -1.16
N ALA A 74 -0.59 -1.03 -0.22
CA ALA A 74 -1.97 -0.86 0.26
C ALA A 74 -2.23 0.53 0.84
N LYS A 75 -1.34 1.01 1.71
CA LYS A 75 -1.44 2.35 2.33
C LYS A 75 -1.30 3.46 1.30
N TRP A 76 -0.44 3.27 0.30
CA TRP A 76 -0.33 4.22 -0.80
C TRP A 76 -1.62 4.29 -1.62
N ILE A 77 -2.22 3.14 -1.98
CA ILE A 77 -3.53 3.08 -2.67
C ILE A 77 -4.61 3.78 -1.83
N GLU A 78 -4.66 3.53 -0.52
CA GLU A 78 -5.62 4.18 0.38
C GLU A 78 -5.48 5.71 0.33
N GLY A 79 -4.26 6.20 0.54
CA GLY A 79 -3.94 7.63 0.48
C GLY A 79 -4.28 8.26 -0.86
N ALA A 80 -3.85 7.60 -1.95
CA ALA A 80 -4.13 8.01 -3.33
C ALA A 80 -5.63 8.15 -3.58
N CYS A 81 -6.44 7.16 -3.17
CA CYS A 81 -7.90 7.19 -3.32
C CYS A 81 -8.56 8.35 -2.58
N TYR A 82 -8.06 8.74 -1.40
CA TYR A 82 -8.58 9.91 -0.68
C TYR A 82 -8.33 11.24 -1.41
N PHE A 83 -7.24 11.33 -2.18
CA PHE A 83 -6.92 12.52 -2.98
C PHE A 83 -7.59 12.52 -4.35
N LEU A 84 -7.67 11.36 -5.02
CA LEU A 84 -8.40 11.21 -6.28
C LEU A 84 -9.89 11.57 -6.16
N ALA A 85 -10.48 11.35 -4.98
CA ALA A 85 -11.85 11.75 -4.70
C ALA A 85 -12.05 13.28 -4.60
N ASP A 86 -10.97 14.06 -4.48
CA ASP A 86 -10.95 15.51 -4.29
C ASP A 86 -10.50 16.22 -5.58
N GLU A 87 -9.35 15.82 -6.14
CA GLU A 87 -8.79 16.31 -7.41
C GLU A 87 -8.32 15.09 -8.23
N TYR A 88 -8.89 14.90 -9.42
CA TYR A 88 -8.54 13.76 -10.27
C TYR A 88 -7.12 13.92 -10.83
N ASP A 89 -6.34 12.85 -10.74
CA ASP A 89 -4.98 12.75 -11.27
C ASP A 89 -4.86 11.47 -12.10
N VAL A 90 -4.60 11.62 -13.40
CA VAL A 90 -4.63 10.52 -14.36
C VAL A 90 -3.51 9.51 -14.14
N GLU A 91 -2.34 9.94 -13.68
CA GLU A 91 -1.23 9.03 -13.41
C GLU A 91 -1.51 8.20 -12.17
N VAL A 92 -2.00 8.85 -11.11
CA VAL A 92 -2.33 8.18 -9.85
C VAL A 92 -3.48 7.20 -10.04
N ASP A 93 -4.54 7.56 -10.78
CA ASP A 93 -5.65 6.64 -11.07
C ASP A 93 -5.18 5.43 -11.88
N ALA A 94 -4.33 5.63 -12.89
CA ALA A 94 -3.78 4.54 -13.68
C ALA A 94 -2.94 3.58 -12.82
N ALA A 95 -2.07 4.10 -11.96
CA ALA A 95 -1.25 3.31 -11.04
C ALA A 95 -2.11 2.55 -10.03
N VAL A 96 -3.14 3.18 -9.45
CA VAL A 96 -4.09 2.49 -8.56
C VAL A 96 -4.77 1.33 -9.27
N ARG A 97 -5.26 1.52 -10.50
CA ARG A 97 -5.91 0.45 -11.28
C ARG A 97 -4.96 -0.69 -11.58
N GLU A 98 -3.73 -0.39 -11.95
CA GLU A 98 -2.70 -1.39 -12.25
C GLU A 98 -2.37 -2.21 -11.01
N LEU A 99 -2.09 -1.55 -9.87
CA LEU A 99 -1.82 -2.21 -8.60
C LEU A 99 -3.00 -3.08 -8.14
N VAL A 100 -4.23 -2.59 -8.24
CA VAL A 100 -5.45 -3.38 -7.93
C VAL A 100 -5.56 -4.60 -8.83
N HIS A 101 -5.22 -4.49 -10.11
CA HIS A 101 -5.21 -5.64 -11.01
C HIS A 101 -4.15 -6.68 -10.60
N MET A 102 -2.94 -6.24 -10.24
CA MET A 102 -1.89 -7.13 -9.76
C MET A 102 -2.26 -7.80 -8.43
N ILE A 103 -2.80 -7.06 -7.46
CA ILE A 103 -3.30 -7.58 -6.18
C ILE A 103 -4.34 -8.69 -6.42
N ARG A 104 -5.30 -8.45 -7.30
CA ARG A 104 -6.32 -9.45 -7.67
C ARG A 104 -5.72 -10.69 -8.32
N GLY A 105 -4.66 -10.54 -9.12
CA GLY A 105 -3.94 -11.65 -9.73
C GLY A 105 -3.08 -12.45 -8.74
N ALA A 106 -2.62 -11.80 -7.66
CA ALA A 106 -1.80 -12.42 -6.62
C ALA A 106 -2.62 -13.17 -5.55
N GLN A 107 -3.91 -12.85 -5.41
CA GLN A 107 -4.78 -13.50 -4.43
C GLN A 107 -4.99 -14.98 -4.79
N HIS A 108 -4.79 -15.85 -3.82
CA HIS A 108 -5.03 -17.29 -3.96
C HIS A 108 -6.53 -17.62 -4.02
N GLU A 109 -6.87 -18.82 -4.50
CA GLU A 109 -8.26 -19.29 -4.60
C GLU A 109 -9.01 -19.31 -3.26
N ASP A 110 -8.29 -19.51 -2.15
CA ASP A 110 -8.82 -19.47 -0.78
C ASP A 110 -8.93 -18.05 -0.20
N GLY A 111 -8.61 -17.03 -1.00
CA GLY A 111 -8.59 -15.63 -0.60
C GLY A 111 -7.31 -15.18 0.09
N TYR A 112 -6.34 -16.07 0.32
CA TYR A 112 -5.06 -15.71 0.94
C TYR A 112 -4.26 -14.76 0.04
N LEU A 113 -3.71 -13.71 0.65
CA LEU A 113 -2.82 -12.76 -0.01
C LEU A 113 -1.71 -12.33 0.94
N ASN A 114 -0.48 -12.71 0.62
CA ASN A 114 0.74 -12.22 1.27
C ASN A 114 1.94 -12.58 0.38
N VAL A 115 2.70 -11.60 -0.12
CA VAL A 115 3.77 -11.86 -1.09
C VAL A 115 4.88 -12.72 -0.49
N HIS A 116 5.24 -12.48 0.78
CA HIS A 116 6.29 -13.24 1.46
C HIS A 116 5.97 -14.74 1.52
N PHE A 117 4.77 -15.11 1.97
CA PHE A 117 4.38 -16.52 2.06
C PHE A 117 3.90 -17.12 0.73
N SER A 118 3.75 -16.31 -0.31
CA SER A 118 3.45 -16.80 -1.67
C SER A 118 4.73 -17.11 -2.45
N VAL A 119 5.79 -16.30 -2.26
CA VAL A 119 7.03 -16.38 -3.06
C VAL A 119 8.23 -16.88 -2.25
N VAL A 120 8.44 -16.34 -1.04
CA VAL A 120 9.68 -16.53 -0.28
C VAL A 120 9.61 -17.75 0.64
N GLU A 121 8.51 -17.91 1.37
CA GLU A 121 8.29 -19.04 2.28
C GLU A 121 6.96 -19.78 2.03
N PRO A 122 6.77 -20.35 0.81
CA PRO A 122 5.57 -21.13 0.52
C PRO A 122 5.42 -22.30 1.49
N GLY A 123 4.19 -22.54 1.94
CA GLY A 123 3.84 -23.59 2.90
C GLY A 123 4.01 -23.21 4.38
N LYS A 124 4.46 -21.99 4.69
CA LYS A 124 4.61 -21.50 6.08
C LYS A 124 3.51 -20.54 6.55
N ARG A 125 2.40 -20.45 5.82
CA ARG A 125 1.24 -19.63 6.22
C ARG A 125 0.83 -19.95 7.65
N TRP A 126 0.54 -18.91 8.42
CA TRP A 126 0.02 -18.98 9.79
C TRP A 126 0.94 -19.65 10.81
N THR A 127 2.19 -19.96 10.47
CA THR A 127 3.12 -20.62 11.39
C THR A 127 3.73 -19.66 12.42
N ASN A 128 3.73 -18.34 12.15
CA ASN A 128 4.19 -17.31 13.09
C ASN A 128 3.41 -16.00 12.95
N ILE A 129 2.13 -16.02 13.34
CA ILE A 129 1.25 -14.84 13.31
C ILE A 129 1.79 -13.67 14.17
N ARG A 130 2.51 -13.99 15.27
CA ARG A 130 3.02 -12.99 16.21
C ARG A 130 4.00 -12.01 15.54
N ASP A 131 4.92 -12.52 14.73
CA ASP A 131 6.04 -11.72 14.20
C ASP A 131 5.98 -11.52 12.68
N MET A 132 5.30 -12.38 11.93
CA MET A 132 5.31 -12.37 10.45
C MET A 132 4.14 -11.61 9.81
N HIS A 133 3.30 -10.97 10.64
CA HIS A 133 2.38 -9.91 10.22
C HIS A 133 1.31 -10.29 9.18
N GLU A 134 1.01 -11.57 8.97
CA GLU A 134 0.01 -12.00 7.98
C GLU A 134 -1.37 -11.33 8.13
N MET A 135 -1.79 -11.02 9.36
CA MET A 135 -3.05 -10.28 9.61
C MET A 135 -2.92 -8.75 9.54
N PHE A 136 -1.71 -8.20 9.53
CA PHE A 136 -1.46 -6.76 9.40
C PHE A 136 -1.35 -6.32 7.94
N VAL A 137 -0.89 -7.21 7.05
CA VAL A 137 -0.71 -6.90 5.63
C VAL A 137 -1.89 -7.24 4.68
N PRO A 138 -3.12 -7.62 5.10
CA PRO A 138 -4.16 -8.00 4.14
C PRO A 138 -4.63 -6.77 3.35
N VAL A 139 -4.71 -6.93 2.03
CA VAL A 139 -5.25 -5.95 1.07
C VAL A 139 -6.50 -6.53 0.42
#